data_AF-A0A960BYT8-F1
#
_entry.id   AF-A0A960BYT8-F1
#
_cell.length_a   1.000
_cell.length_b   1.000
_cell.length_c   1.000
_cell.angle_alpha   90.00
_cell.angle_beta   90.00
_cell.angle_gamma   90.00
#
_symmetry.space_group_name_H-M   'P 1'
#
loop_
_entity.id
_entity.type
_entity.pdbx_description
1 polymer ?
#
loop_
_entity_poly.entity_id
_entity_poly.type
_entity_poly.pdbx_seq_one_letter_code
_entity_poly.pdbx_strand_id
1 'polypeptide(L)'
;VSDTAEFGGYLSGPRVIDAGTKERMRQILAEIQDGTFVKRLVANVEGGNSELEGLRQKNAEHPIEVTGKKLRDLMSWVDRPITETA
;
A
#
# COMPACT_ATOMS: atom_id res chain seq x y z
N VAL A 1 -17.60 -4.78 -14.46
CA VAL A 1 -16.65 -3.99 -15.29
C VAL A 1 -17.08 -4.09 -16.74
N SER A 2 -16.65 -3.21 -17.64
CA SER A 2 -16.97 -3.32 -19.08
C SER A 2 -16.03 -4.30 -19.79
N ASP A 3 -16.46 -4.85 -20.93
CA ASP A 3 -15.66 -5.76 -21.77
C ASP A 3 -14.31 -5.16 -22.15
N THR A 4 -14.25 -3.84 -22.40
CA THR A 4 -13.00 -3.12 -22.67
C THR A 4 -12.03 -3.18 -21.48
N ALA A 5 -12.55 -2.99 -20.26
CA ALA A 5 -11.73 -3.05 -19.05
C ALA A 5 -11.27 -4.47 -18.76
N GLU A 6 -12.12 -5.48 -19.01
CA GLU A 6 -11.77 -6.89 -18.87
C GLU A 6 -10.67 -7.30 -19.86
N PHE A 7 -10.85 -7.00 -21.15
CA PHE A 7 -9.85 -7.27 -22.19
C PHE A 7 -8.52 -6.57 -21.88
N GLY A 8 -8.58 -5.30 -21.48
CA GLY A 8 -7.40 -4.55 -21.03
C GLY A 8 -6.73 -5.18 -19.81
N GLY A 9 -7.52 -5.70 -18.86
CA GLY A 9 -7.06 -6.39 -17.65
C GLY A 9 -6.30 -7.68 -17.98
N TYR A 10 -6.83 -8.53 -18.87
CA TYR A 10 -6.15 -9.77 -19.26
C TYR A 10 -4.81 -9.51 -19.96
N LEU A 11 -4.74 -8.49 -20.81
CA LEU A 11 -3.52 -8.17 -21.54
C LEU A 11 -2.49 -7.40 -20.71
N SER A 12 -2.95 -6.45 -19.89
CA SER A 12 -2.07 -5.50 -19.18
C SER A 12 -1.76 -5.93 -17.76
N GLY A 13 -2.63 -6.70 -17.12
CA GLY A 13 -2.45 -7.20 -15.75
C GLY A 13 -1.10 -7.92 -15.58
N PRO A 14 -0.80 -8.97 -16.38
CA PRO A 14 0.48 -9.69 -16.31
C PRO A 14 1.71 -8.87 -16.70
N ARG A 15 1.52 -7.73 -17.39
CA ARG A 15 2.62 -6.80 -17.74
C ARG A 15 3.00 -5.91 -16.56
N VAL A 16 2.05 -5.63 -15.66
CA VAL A 16 2.29 -4.84 -14.43
C VAL A 16 2.67 -5.78 -13.28
N ILE A 17 1.90 -6.85 -13.08
CA ILE A 17 2.14 -7.88 -12.07
C ILE A 17 2.69 -9.14 -12.76
N ASP A 18 4.00 -9.19 -12.88
CA ASP A 18 4.74 -10.19 -13.64
C ASP A 18 5.38 -11.28 -12.75
N ALA A 19 6.12 -12.19 -13.38
CA ALA A 19 6.89 -13.22 -12.66
C ALA A 19 7.93 -12.61 -11.70
N GLY A 20 8.52 -11.47 -12.05
CA GLY A 20 9.44 -10.73 -11.18
C GLY A 20 8.75 -10.23 -9.90
N THR A 21 7.48 -9.82 -9.98
CA THR A 21 6.68 -9.43 -8.83
C THR A 21 6.48 -10.60 -7.88
N LYS A 22 6.16 -11.78 -8.40
CA LYS A 22 6.05 -13.00 -7.60
C LYS A 22 7.39 -13.38 -6.95
N GLU A 23 8.50 -13.16 -7.64
CA GLU A 23 9.83 -13.44 -7.08
C GLU A 23 10.19 -12.50 -5.93
N ARG A 24 9.92 -11.19 -6.07
CA ARG A 24 10.06 -10.24 -4.95
C ARG A 24 9.20 -10.63 -3.76
N MET A 25 7.96 -11.11 -3.99
CA MET A 25 7.10 -11.61 -2.91
C MET A 25 7.71 -12.83 -2.19
N ARG A 26 8.35 -13.76 -2.92
CA ARG A 26 9.05 -14.91 -2.31
C ARG A 26 10.25 -14.47 -1.48
N GLN A 27 11.01 -13.49 -1.97
CA GLN A 27 12.16 -12.93 -1.24
C GLN A 27 11.71 -12.27 0.07
N ILE A 28 10.67 -11.45 0.03
CA ILE A 28 10.06 -10.85 1.23
C ILE A 28 9.61 -11.95 2.22
N LEU A 29 8.98 -13.03 1.72
CA LEU A 29 8.59 -14.15 2.57
C LEU A 29 9.80 -14.85 3.21
N ALA A 30 10.89 -15.06 2.46
CA ALA A 30 12.11 -15.65 2.98
C ALA A 30 12.73 -14.77 4.09
N GLU A 31 12.80 -13.46 3.88
CA GLU A 31 13.28 -12.49 4.89
C GLU A 31 12.42 -12.45 6.16
N ILE A 32 11.13 -12.75 6.04
CA ILE A 32 10.24 -12.90 7.19
C ILE A 32 10.56 -14.22 7.92
N GLN A 33 10.67 -15.32 7.18
CA GLN A 33 10.88 -16.67 7.73
C GLN A 33 12.25 -16.85 8.38
N ASP A 34 13.30 -16.25 7.82
CA ASP A 34 14.66 -16.30 8.37
C ASP A 34 14.92 -15.23 9.46
N GLY A 35 13.93 -14.38 9.73
CA GLY A 35 13.95 -13.35 10.77
C GLY A 35 14.69 -12.07 10.40
N THR A 36 15.18 -11.92 9.17
CA THR A 36 15.80 -10.68 8.68
C THR A 36 14.89 -9.46 8.86
N PHE A 37 13.60 -9.60 8.50
CA PHE A 37 12.62 -8.54 8.67
C PHE A 37 12.46 -8.13 10.14
N VAL A 38 12.31 -9.11 11.03
CA VAL A 38 12.10 -8.85 12.47
C VAL A 38 13.32 -8.19 13.10
N LYS A 39 14.54 -8.61 12.73
CA LYS A 39 15.78 -7.97 13.19
C LYS A 39 15.83 -6.49 12.84
N ARG A 40 15.50 -6.12 11.59
CA ARG A 40 15.42 -4.71 11.17
C ARG A 40 14.34 -3.94 11.91
N LEU A 41 13.17 -4.56 12.10
CA LEU A 41 12.06 -3.95 12.82
C LEU A 41 12.45 -3.63 14.28
N VAL A 42 13.04 -4.58 14.99
CA VAL A 42 13.51 -4.40 16.37
C VAL A 42 14.58 -3.31 16.42
N ALA A 43 15.57 -3.34 15.52
CA ALA A 43 16.61 -2.31 15.46
C ALA A 43 16.04 -0.91 15.23
N ASN A 44 15.02 -0.76 14.38
CA ASN A 44 14.32 0.52 14.19
C ASN A 44 13.61 0.96 15.49
N VAL A 45 12.93 0.05 16.20
CA VAL A 45 12.25 0.37 17.47
C VAL A 45 13.26 0.78 18.55
N GLU A 46 14.35 0.03 18.71
CA GLU A 46 15.44 0.35 19.64
C GLU A 46 16.13 1.67 19.27
N GLY A 47 16.19 2.00 17.98
CA GLY A 47 16.64 3.28 17.43
C GLY A 47 15.60 4.41 17.48
N GLY A 48 14.53 4.27 18.26
CA GLY A 48 13.52 5.31 18.45
C GLY A 48 12.56 5.53 17.29
N ASN A 49 12.36 4.53 16.42
CA ASN A 49 11.48 4.54 15.25
C ASN A 49 11.84 5.54 14.14
N SER A 50 13.07 6.05 14.11
CA SER A 50 13.50 7.07 13.14
C SER A 50 13.28 6.67 11.68
N GLU A 51 13.50 5.40 11.32
CA GLU A 51 13.26 4.91 9.95
C GLU A 51 11.77 4.93 9.62
N LEU A 52 10.93 4.41 10.52
CA LEU A 52 9.48 4.37 10.35
C LEU A 52 8.89 5.78 10.24
N GLU A 53 9.32 6.72 11.09
CA GLU A 53 8.85 8.11 11.03
C GLU A 53 9.25 8.79 9.72
N GLY A 54 10.47 8.56 9.23
CA GLY A 54 10.89 9.06 7.92
C GLY A 54 10.06 8.50 6.75
N LEU A 55 9.70 7.22 6.80
CA LEU A 55 8.80 6.61 5.81
C LEU A 55 7.37 7.18 5.90
N ARG A 56 6.86 7.41 7.13
CA ARG A 56 5.55 8.03 7.36
C ARG A 56 5.50 9.45 6.80
N GLN A 57 6.53 10.26 7.07
CA GLN A 57 6.62 11.62 6.54
C GLN A 57 6.58 11.64 5.02
N LYS A 58 7.41 10.82 4.36
CA LYS A 58 7.44 10.73 2.89
C LYS A 58 6.09 10.33 2.29
N ASN A 59 5.39 9.40 2.92
CA ASN A 59 4.07 8.98 2.48
C ASN A 59 3.02 10.08 2.69
N ALA A 60 3.06 10.79 3.81
CA ALA A 60 2.15 11.91 4.10
C ALA A 60 2.34 13.10 3.13
N GLU A 61 3.56 13.29 2.64
CA GLU A 61 3.90 14.34 1.66
C GLU A 61 3.56 13.95 0.22
N HIS A 62 3.13 12.72 -0.05
CA HIS A 62 2.84 12.27 -1.42
C HIS A 62 1.66 13.06 -2.02
N PRO A 63 1.74 13.58 -3.27
CA PRO A 63 0.69 14.42 -3.86
C PRO A 63 -0.72 13.80 -3.91
N ILE A 64 -0.80 12.47 -3.89
CA ILE A 64 -2.07 11.73 -3.81
C ILE A 64 -2.84 12.04 -2.53
N GLU A 65 -2.16 12.34 -1.41
CA GLU A 65 -2.81 12.64 -0.13
C GLU A 65 -3.52 14.00 -0.18
N VAL A 66 -2.87 15.01 -0.75
CA VAL A 66 -3.46 16.34 -0.95
C VAL A 66 -4.69 16.26 -1.85
N THR A 67 -4.59 15.54 -2.96
CA THR A 67 -5.70 15.40 -3.92
C THR A 67 -6.81 14.54 -3.35
N GLY A 68 -6.46 13.41 -2.75
CA GLY A 68 -7.39 12.45 -2.15
C GLY A 68 -8.19 13.07 -1.02
N LYS A 69 -7.56 13.88 -0.15
CA LYS A 69 -8.28 14.63 0.89
C LYS A 69 -9.36 15.53 0.31
N LYS A 70 -9.01 16.38 -0.66
CA LYS A 70 -9.98 17.29 -1.31
C LYS A 70 -11.15 16.54 -1.92
N LEU A 71 -10.90 15.40 -2.58
CA LEU A 71 -11.96 14.60 -3.17
C LEU A 71 -12.86 13.97 -2.09
N ARG A 72 -12.28 13.40 -1.03
CA ARG A 72 -13.04 12.80 0.07
C ARG A 72 -13.89 13.82 0.82
N ASP A 73 -13.39 15.05 1.02
CA ASP A 73 -14.13 16.15 1.67
C ASP A 73 -15.42 16.51 0.90
N LEU A 74 -15.50 16.24 -0.41
CA LEU A 74 -16.69 16.47 -1.24
C LEU A 74 -17.68 15.30 -1.21
N MET A 75 -17.26 14.15 -0.67
CA MET A 75 -18.05 12.93 -0.63
C MET A 75 -18.73 12.81 0.73
N SER A 76 -19.91 13.41 0.89
CA SER A 76 -20.68 13.45 2.16
C SER A 76 -21.06 12.09 2.76
N TRP A 77 -20.79 10.99 2.03
CA TRP A 77 -21.00 9.62 2.47
C TRP A 77 -19.71 8.94 2.97
N VAL A 78 -18.53 9.50 2.69
CA VAL A 78 -17.23 8.92 3.10
C VAL A 78 -16.97 9.15 4.59
N ASP A 79 -17.38 10.29 5.14
CA ASP A 79 -17.21 10.60 6.57
C ASP A 79 -18.37 10.09 7.44
N ARG A 80 -19.24 9.22 6.91
CA ARG A 80 -20.35 8.66 7.69
C ARG A 80 -19.87 7.47 8.54
N PRO A 81 -20.16 7.43 9.85
CA PRO A 81 -19.93 6.24 10.64
C PRO A 81 -20.75 5.07 10.08
N ILE A 82 -20.14 3.88 10.04
CA ILE A 82 -20.67 2.64 9.42
C ILE A 82 -21.98 2.14 10.10
N THR A 83 -22.50 2.86 11.09
CA THR A 83 -23.67 2.50 11.89
C THR A 83 -25.00 3.01 11.33
N GLU A 84 -25.01 3.84 10.28
CA GLU A 84 -26.24 4.26 9.60
C GLU A 84 -26.45 3.47 8.29
N THR A 85 -27.07 2.30 8.45
CA THR A 85 -27.78 1.50 7.42
C THR A 85 -26.99 1.12 6.16
N ALA A 86 -26.34 -0.04 6.21
CA ALA A 86 -26.27 -0.93 5.05
C ALA A 86 -27.60 -1.68 4.89
#